data_AF-A0A9D6IV98-F1
#
_entry.id   AF-A0A9D6IV98-F1
#
_cell.length_a   1.000
_cell.length_b   1.000
_cell.length_c   1.000
_cell.angle_alpha   90.00
_cell.angle_beta   90.00
_cell.angle_gamma   90.00
#
_symmetry.space_group_name_H-M   'P 1'
#
loop_
_entity.id
_entity.type
_entity.pdbx_description
1 polymer ?
#
loop_
_entity_poly.entity_id
_entity_poly.type
_entity_poly.pdbx_seq_one_letter_code
_entity_poly.pdbx_strand_id
1 'polypeptide(L)'
;MGGHDDFGKRVLREAAGDAYEMYGSPVEVDYGAGQPARIDGAVGGNIAVEVESRTSKQIRGAVLDLICHRFPKKLLILLPVHMSNPTIAAEQCRVALAKFVAPGDFEVVVLAGHGDDPRLEEDALSTRAALMKLGFNAAA
;
A
#
# COMPACT_ATOMS: atom_id res chain seq x y z
N MET A 1 -9.88 8.13 14.91
CA MET A 1 -9.99 7.42 13.61
C MET A 1 -8.98 7.87 12.55
N GLY A 2 -8.33 9.04 12.64
CA GLY A 2 -7.30 9.46 11.66
C GLY A 2 -5.86 9.01 11.93
N GLY A 3 -5.50 8.71 13.19
CA GLY A 3 -4.10 8.51 13.58
C GLY A 3 -3.37 7.33 12.92
N HIS A 4 -4.09 6.25 12.55
CA HIS A 4 -3.46 5.10 11.88
C HIS A 4 -3.23 5.35 10.39
N ASP A 5 -4.18 6.01 9.71
CA ASP A 5 -4.03 6.42 8.30
C ASP A 5 -2.88 7.42 8.17
N ASP A 6 -2.84 8.42 9.05
CA ASP A 6 -1.73 9.39 9.12
C ASP A 6 -0.37 8.71 9.37
N PHE A 7 -0.33 7.67 10.20
CA PHE A 7 0.89 6.89 10.44
C PHE A 7 1.36 6.19 9.17
N GLY A 8 0.45 5.51 8.45
CA GLY A 8 0.75 4.85 7.19
C GLY A 8 1.34 5.80 6.14
N LYS A 9 0.74 6.99 6.01
CA LYS A 9 1.22 8.06 5.12
C LYS A 9 2.60 8.58 5.51
N ARG A 10 2.88 8.69 6.82
CA ARG A 10 4.21 9.08 7.32
C ARG A 10 5.27 8.02 7.00
N VAL A 11 4.95 6.74 7.18
CA VAL A 11 5.84 5.62 6.80
C VAL A 11 6.18 5.68 5.31
N LEU A 12 5.19 5.90 4.45
CA LEU A 12 5.42 6.03 3.00
C LEU A 12 6.29 7.24 2.64
N ARG A 13 6.04 8.39 3.26
CA ARG A 13 6.86 9.59 3.04
C ARG A 13 8.31 9.38 3.48
N GLU A 14 8.54 8.69 4.60
CA GLU A 14 9.89 8.35 5.07
C GLU A 14 10.58 7.31 4.15
N ALA A 15 9.79 6.40 3.55
CA ALA A 15 10.31 5.35 2.68
C ALA A 15 10.65 5.85 1.26
N ALA A 16 9.80 6.69 0.67
CA ALA A 16 9.86 7.11 -0.73
C ALA A 16 10.19 8.60 -0.96
N GLY A 17 10.15 9.44 0.08
CA GLY A 17 10.43 10.87 -0.02
C GLY A 17 9.47 11.59 -0.97
N ASP A 18 10.02 12.48 -1.80
CA ASP A 18 9.26 13.30 -2.75
C ASP A 18 8.62 12.49 -3.89
N ALA A 19 9.03 11.23 -4.08
CA ALA A 19 8.42 10.35 -5.07
C ALA A 19 7.05 9.80 -4.65
N TYR A 20 6.64 10.02 -3.38
CA TYR A 20 5.33 9.62 -2.89
C TYR A 20 4.27 10.68 -3.19
N GLU A 21 3.32 10.32 -4.05
CA GLU A 21 2.22 11.17 -4.49
C GLU A 21 0.92 10.72 -3.83
N MET A 22 0.17 11.66 -3.24
CA MET A 22 -1.10 11.40 -2.53
C MET A 22 -2.32 12.02 -3.22
N TYR A 23 -2.09 12.82 -4.26
CA TYR A 23 -3.13 13.63 -4.89
C TYR A 23 -3.01 13.63 -6.41
N GLY A 24 -4.12 13.96 -7.07
CA GLY A 24 -4.19 14.07 -8.52
C GLY A 24 -4.33 12.71 -9.23
N SER A 25 -4.13 12.74 -10.54
CA SER A 25 -4.32 11.58 -11.41
C SER A 25 -3.53 10.31 -11.03
N PRO A 26 -2.31 10.38 -10.44
CA PRO A 26 -1.55 9.18 -10.07
C PRO A 26 -2.21 8.28 -9.02
N VAL A 27 -3.21 8.79 -8.28
CA VAL A 27 -3.88 8.04 -7.21
C VAL A 27 -5.33 7.69 -7.55
N GLU A 28 -5.77 7.96 -8.79
CA GLU A 28 -7.14 7.72 -9.23
C GLU A 28 -7.29 6.31 -9.83
N VAL A 29 -8.36 5.62 -9.43
CA VAL A 29 -8.77 4.33 -10.01
C VAL A 29 -10.03 4.56 -10.82
N ASP A 30 -9.92 4.44 -12.14
CA ASP A 30 -11.08 4.54 -13.03
C ASP A 30 -11.73 3.17 -13.22
N TYR A 31 -12.95 3.02 -12.70
CA TYR A 31 -13.78 1.83 -12.85
C TYR A 31 -14.69 1.89 -14.10
N GLY A 32 -14.58 2.93 -14.93
CA GLY A 32 -15.38 3.11 -16.15
C GLY A 32 -16.81 3.60 -15.90
N ALA A 33 -17.10 4.11 -14.71
CA ALA A 33 -18.44 4.55 -14.28
C ALA A 33 -18.52 6.06 -13.96
N GLY A 34 -17.60 6.85 -14.52
CA GLY A 34 -17.58 8.30 -14.40
C GLY A 34 -16.69 8.80 -13.26
N GLN A 35 -17.11 8.64 -12.01
CA GLN A 35 -16.33 9.13 -10.86
C GLN A 35 -15.25 8.13 -10.45
N PRO A 36 -13.95 8.52 -10.43
CA PRO A 36 -12.88 7.63 -10.02
C PRO A 36 -12.89 7.39 -8.51
N ALA A 37 -12.50 6.19 -8.10
CA ALA A 37 -12.08 5.92 -6.73
C ALA A 37 -10.64 6.40 -6.51
N ARG A 38 -10.14 6.30 -5.27
CA ARG A 38 -8.80 6.79 -4.93
C ARG A 38 -8.07 5.83 -4.01
N ILE A 39 -6.83 5.52 -4.37
CA ILE A 39 -5.88 4.80 -3.51
C ILE A 39 -5.13 5.77 -2.60
N ASP A 40 -4.48 5.25 -1.57
CA ASP A 40 -3.73 6.06 -0.59
C ASP A 40 -2.48 6.73 -1.15
N GLY A 41 -1.92 6.20 -2.23
CA GLY A 41 -1.02 6.98 -3.06
C GLY A 41 -0.30 6.19 -4.15
N ALA A 42 0.72 6.83 -4.72
CA ALA A 42 1.56 6.25 -5.73
C ALA A 42 3.02 6.60 -5.52
N VAL A 43 3.93 5.76 -6.02
CA VAL A 43 5.37 5.98 -5.91
C VAL A 43 6.04 5.88 -7.28
N GLY A 44 6.83 6.90 -7.61
CA GLY A 44 7.73 6.90 -8.78
C GLY A 44 7.00 6.74 -10.13
N GLY A 45 5.73 7.15 -10.21
CA GLY A 45 4.91 7.09 -11.43
C GLY A 45 4.59 5.68 -11.95
N ASN A 46 4.86 4.63 -11.18
CA ASN A 46 4.69 3.25 -11.66
C ASN A 46 4.26 2.24 -10.58
N ILE A 47 4.16 2.65 -9.31
CA ILE A 47 3.72 1.80 -8.19
C ILE A 47 2.45 2.41 -7.58
N ALA A 48 1.37 1.65 -7.55
CA ALA A 48 0.14 1.96 -6.83
C ALA A 48 0.26 1.49 -5.37
N VAL A 49 -0.21 2.28 -4.40
CA VAL A 49 -0.09 1.98 -2.98
C VAL A 49 -1.43 2.11 -2.26
N GLU A 50 -1.75 1.11 -1.45
CA GLU A 50 -2.87 1.10 -0.50
C GLU A 50 -2.36 0.82 0.91
N VAL A 51 -2.98 1.45 1.91
CA VAL A 51 -2.58 1.36 3.31
C VAL A 51 -3.80 1.07 4.19
N GLU A 52 -3.91 -0.17 4.67
CA GLU A 52 -5.10 -0.62 5.36
C GLU A 52 -4.86 -1.06 6.81
N SER A 53 -5.67 -0.52 7.72
CA SER A 53 -5.65 -0.85 9.16
C SER A 53 -6.86 -1.67 9.60
N ARG A 54 -7.82 -1.88 8.69
CA ARG A 54 -9.15 -2.39 9.00
C ARG A 54 -9.26 -3.92 8.89
N THR A 55 -10.46 -4.43 9.10
CA THR A 55 -10.76 -5.88 9.07
C THR A 55 -10.53 -6.50 7.69
N SER A 56 -10.32 -7.81 7.63
CA SER A 56 -10.07 -8.57 6.38
C SER A 56 -11.15 -8.40 5.29
N LYS A 57 -12.38 -7.99 5.64
CA LYS A 57 -13.40 -7.66 4.65
C LYS A 57 -13.05 -6.39 3.87
N GLN A 58 -12.50 -5.38 4.55
CA GLN A 58 -12.19 -4.07 3.94
C GLN A 58 -10.89 -4.10 3.16
N ILE A 59 -9.88 -4.84 3.63
CA ILE A 59 -8.61 -5.06 2.91
C ILE A 59 -8.85 -5.59 1.49
N ARG A 60 -9.88 -6.42 1.29
CA ARG A 60 -10.24 -6.93 -0.05
C ARG A 60 -10.70 -5.85 -1.03
N GLY A 61 -11.27 -4.75 -0.53
CA GLY A 61 -11.59 -3.57 -1.34
C GLY A 61 -10.31 -2.92 -1.85
N ALA A 62 -9.37 -2.62 -0.95
CA ALA A 62 -8.06 -2.08 -1.32
C ALA A 62 -7.28 -2.96 -2.32
N VAL A 63 -7.36 -4.30 -2.18
CA VAL A 63 -6.78 -5.21 -3.18
C VAL A 63 -7.44 -5.04 -4.56
N LEU A 64 -8.76 -4.86 -4.63
CA LEU A 64 -9.46 -4.61 -5.89
C LEU A 64 -9.04 -3.25 -6.49
N ASP A 65 -8.97 -2.20 -5.65
CA ASP A 65 -8.52 -0.87 -6.07
C ASP A 65 -7.11 -0.93 -6.68
N LEU A 66 -6.18 -1.65 -6.03
CA LEU A 66 -4.84 -1.90 -6.58
C LEU A 66 -4.89 -2.64 -7.91
N ILE A 67 -5.65 -3.74 -8.03
CA ILE A 67 -5.75 -4.52 -9.27
C ILE A 67 -6.25 -3.65 -10.42
N CYS A 68 -7.27 -2.83 -10.18
CA CYS A 68 -7.88 -1.96 -11.17
C CYS A 68 -7.07 -0.70 -11.48
N HIS A 69 -6.10 -0.33 -10.64
CA HIS A 69 -5.26 0.84 -10.89
C HIS A 69 -4.36 0.66 -12.12
N ARG A 70 -4.14 1.75 -12.87
CA ARG A 70 -3.37 1.75 -14.14
C ARG A 70 -1.88 1.41 -13.99
N PHE A 71 -1.29 1.68 -12.83
CA PHE A 71 0.14 1.43 -12.61
C PHE A 71 0.39 -0.07 -12.44
N PRO A 72 1.34 -0.67 -13.17
CA PRO A 72 1.52 -2.12 -13.21
C PRO A 72 1.95 -2.71 -11.86
N LYS A 73 2.69 -1.96 -11.04
CA LYS A 73 3.23 -2.46 -9.77
C LYS A 73 2.36 -2.08 -8.58
N LYS A 74 2.17 -3.01 -7.63
CA LYS A 74 1.21 -2.86 -6.53
C LYS A 74 1.89 -3.05 -5.19
N LEU A 75 1.70 -2.12 -4.27
CA LEU A 75 2.14 -2.25 -2.89
C LEU A 75 0.93 -2.16 -1.97
N LEU A 76 0.69 -3.21 -1.20
CA LEU A 76 -0.30 -3.20 -0.12
C LEU A 76 0.43 -3.16 1.23
N ILE A 77 0.12 -2.16 2.04
CA ILE A 77 0.65 -2.02 3.39
C ILE A 77 -0.48 -2.29 4.38
N LEU A 78 -0.22 -3.17 5.35
CA LEU A 78 -1.18 -3.58 6.37
C LEU A 78 -0.72 -3.11 7.74
N LEU A 79 -1.54 -2.31 8.41
CA LEU A 79 -1.34 -1.89 9.79
C LEU A 79 -2.06 -2.88 10.72
N PRO A 80 -1.38 -3.48 11.70
CA PRO A 80 -1.94 -4.57 12.52
C PRO A 80 -2.87 -4.07 13.64
N VAL A 81 -3.90 -3.29 13.31
CA VAL A 81 -4.78 -2.65 14.31
C VAL A 81 -6.07 -3.45 14.52
N HIS A 82 -6.87 -3.65 13.48
CA HIS A 82 -8.18 -4.29 13.57
C HIS A 82 -8.24 -5.68 12.92
N MET A 83 -7.09 -6.22 12.54
CA MET A 83 -6.98 -7.54 11.93
C MET A 83 -6.89 -8.60 13.02
N SER A 84 -7.69 -9.65 12.93
CA SER A 84 -7.61 -10.79 13.87
C SER A 84 -6.29 -11.55 13.76
N ASN A 85 -5.75 -11.64 12.54
CA ASN A 85 -4.44 -12.21 12.26
C ASN A 85 -3.82 -11.50 11.03
N PRO A 86 -2.98 -10.47 11.25
CA PRO A 86 -2.35 -9.71 10.17
C PRO A 86 -1.55 -10.58 9.20
N THR A 87 -0.87 -11.62 9.69
CA THR A 87 -0.06 -12.54 8.87
C THR A 87 -0.93 -13.35 7.89
N ILE A 88 -2.04 -13.91 8.38
CA ILE A 88 -2.98 -14.64 7.52
C ILE A 88 -3.68 -13.68 6.56
N ALA A 89 -4.02 -12.47 7.00
CA ALA A 89 -4.61 -11.46 6.13
C ALA A 89 -3.65 -11.07 4.99
N ALA A 90 -2.38 -10.86 5.29
CA ALA A 90 -1.35 -10.59 4.29
C ALA A 90 -1.24 -11.73 3.27
N GLU A 91 -1.23 -12.98 3.73
CA GLU A 91 -1.13 -14.13 2.83
C GLU A 91 -2.35 -14.28 1.93
N GLN A 92 -3.55 -14.05 2.46
CA GLN A 92 -4.77 -14.01 1.65
C GLN A 92 -4.71 -12.92 0.57
N CYS A 93 -4.13 -11.76 0.88
CA CYS A 93 -3.96 -10.68 -0.08
C CYS A 93 -2.92 -11.03 -1.15
N ARG A 94 -1.81 -11.68 -0.78
CA ARG A 94 -0.82 -12.19 -1.76
C ARG A 94 -1.45 -13.19 -2.72
N VAL A 95 -2.21 -14.16 -2.20
CA VAL A 95 -2.94 -15.15 -3.01
C VAL A 95 -3.96 -14.47 -3.94
N ALA A 96 -4.64 -13.42 -3.48
CA ALA A 96 -5.59 -12.68 -4.30
C ALA A 96 -4.89 -11.89 -5.42
N LEU A 97 -3.85 -11.12 -5.10
CA LEU A 97 -3.06 -10.35 -6.06
C LEU A 97 -2.41 -11.25 -7.11
N ALA A 98 -1.84 -12.39 -6.71
CA ALA A 98 -1.18 -13.35 -7.61
C ALA A 98 -2.10 -13.92 -8.71
N LYS A 99 -3.42 -13.81 -8.57
CA LYS A 99 -4.38 -14.22 -9.62
C LYS A 99 -4.46 -13.23 -10.77
N PHE A 100 -4.05 -11.98 -10.56
CA PHE A 100 -4.26 -10.88 -11.50
C PHE A 100 -2.99 -10.07 -11.81
N VAL A 101 -2.00 -10.12 -10.92
CA VAL A 101 -0.74 -9.38 -11.00
C VAL A 101 0.42 -10.38 -10.96
N ALA A 102 1.44 -10.16 -11.80
CA ALA A 102 2.60 -11.04 -11.84
C ALA A 102 3.32 -11.04 -10.47
N PRO A 103 3.83 -12.20 -9.99
CA PRO A 103 4.46 -12.29 -8.66
C PRO A 103 5.63 -11.33 -8.38
N GLY A 104 6.28 -10.79 -9.42
CA GLY A 104 7.34 -9.77 -9.28
C GLY A 104 6.84 -8.32 -9.30
N ASP A 105 5.56 -8.10 -9.57
CA ASP A 105 4.95 -6.77 -9.71
C ASP A 105 4.04 -6.43 -8.53
N PHE A 106 4.05 -7.21 -7.45
CA PHE A 106 3.38 -6.81 -6.23
C PHE A 106 4.14 -7.20 -4.96
N GLU A 107 3.93 -6.43 -3.90
CA GLU A 107 4.40 -6.72 -2.55
C GLU A 107 3.29 -6.46 -1.53
N VAL A 108 3.28 -7.26 -0.46
CA VAL A 108 2.36 -7.08 0.68
C VAL A 108 3.19 -7.03 1.95
N VAL A 109 3.18 -5.88 2.61
CA VAL A 109 3.96 -5.58 3.81
C VAL A 109 3.01 -5.47 5.00
N VAL A 110 3.35 -6.13 6.11
CA VAL A 110 2.69 -5.91 7.40
C VAL A 110 3.63 -5.06 8.22
N LEU A 111 3.17 -3.89 8.65
CA LEU A 111 3.95 -3.01 9.52
C LEU A 111 4.03 -3.57 10.94
N ALA A 112 5.13 -3.30 11.62
CA ALA A 112 5.32 -3.63 13.03
C ALA A 112 4.59 -2.61 13.93
N GLY A 113 4.56 -1.34 13.52
CA GLY A 113 3.92 -0.26 14.27
C GLY A 113 2.52 0.12 13.76
N HIS A 114 1.90 1.01 14.51
CA HIS A 114 0.65 1.68 14.14
C HIS A 114 0.54 3.03 14.86
N GLY A 115 -0.53 3.79 14.61
CA GLY A 115 -0.72 5.14 15.17
C GLY A 115 -0.57 5.29 16.71
N ASP A 116 -0.80 4.24 17.51
CA ASP A 116 -0.68 4.30 18.98
C ASP A 116 0.65 3.73 19.50
N ASP A 117 1.30 2.85 18.74
CA ASP A 117 2.65 2.31 18.99
C ASP A 117 3.49 2.49 17.71
N PRO A 118 3.94 3.73 17.42
CA PRO A 118 4.58 4.03 16.14
C PRO A 118 6.00 3.47 16.09
N ARG A 119 6.30 2.68 15.05
CA ARG A 119 7.63 2.15 14.75
C ARG A 119 8.17 2.67 13.42
N LEU A 120 8.12 4.00 13.29
CA LEU A 120 8.29 4.69 12.01
C LEU A 120 9.55 4.28 11.24
N GLU A 121 10.71 4.22 11.90
CA GLU A 121 11.99 3.89 11.24
C GLU A 121 12.01 2.44 10.74
N GLU A 122 11.60 1.48 11.58
CA GLU A 122 11.52 0.05 11.23
C GLU A 122 10.54 -0.19 10.06
N ASP A 123 9.38 0.47 10.13
CA ASP A 123 8.33 0.37 9.12
C ASP A 123 8.71 1.05 7.80
N ALA A 124 9.42 2.17 7.88
CA ALA A 124 9.95 2.86 6.70
C ALA A 124 11.03 2.02 6.01
N LEU A 125 11.93 1.36 6.76
CA LEU A 125 12.93 0.46 6.21
C LEU A 125 12.28 -0.74 5.50
N SER A 126 11.27 -1.35 6.13
CA SER A 126 10.53 -2.47 5.55
C SER A 126 9.78 -2.06 4.28
N THR A 127 9.14 -0.88 4.31
CA THR A 127 8.43 -0.32 3.15
C THR A 127 9.41 0.03 2.03
N ARG A 128 10.56 0.63 2.32
CA ARG A 128 11.62 0.93 1.35
C ARG A 128 12.15 -0.35 0.69
N ALA A 129 12.37 -1.40 1.48
CA ALA A 129 12.81 -2.69 0.93
C ALA A 129 11.78 -3.28 -0.05
N ALA A 130 10.49 -3.19 0.26
CA ALA A 130 9.43 -3.61 -0.67
C ALA A 130 9.38 -2.77 -1.94
N LEU A 131 9.51 -1.44 -1.83
CA LEU A 131 9.61 -0.54 -2.98
C LEU A 131 10.81 -0.89 -3.87
N MET A 132 11.96 -1.21 -3.28
CA MET A 132 13.16 -1.65 -4.02
C MET A 132 12.94 -2.98 -4.77
N LYS A 133 12.25 -3.95 -4.17
CA LYS A 133 11.87 -5.20 -4.87
C LYS A 133 10.96 -4.92 -6.06
N LEU A 134 10.07 -3.93 -5.91
CA LEU A 134 9.27 -3.38 -7.00
C LEU A 134 10.07 -2.47 -7.94
N GLY A 135 11.40 -2.41 -7.83
CA GLY A 135 12.27 -1.67 -8.73
C GLY A 135 12.23 -0.15 -8.58
N PHE A 136 11.70 0.38 -7.48
CA PHE A 136 11.88 1.78 -7.11
C PHE A 136 13.22 1.95 -6.40
N ASN A 137 14.13 2.70 -7.00
CA ASN A 137 15.36 3.13 -6.38
C ASN A 137 15.26 4.64 -6.17
N ALA A 138 15.19 5.07 -4.91
CA ALA A 138 15.35 6.48 -4.59
C ALA A 138 16.72 6.93 -5.11
N ALA A 139 16.78 8.03 -5.85
CA ALA A 139 18.06 8.65 -6.16
C ALA A 139 18.74 9.00 -4.83
N ALA A 140 19.98 8.56 -4.65
CA ALA A 140 20.79 8.83 -3.47
C ALA A 140 21.07 10.32 -3.29
#